data_AF-A0A7V6J0Q2-F1
#
_entry.id   AF-A0A7V6J0Q2-F1
#
_cell.length_a   1.000
_cell.length_b   1.000
_cell.length_c   1.000
_cell.angle_alpha   90.00
_cell.angle_beta   90.00
_cell.angle_gamma   90.00
#
_symmetry.space_group_name_H-M   'P 1'
#
loop_
_entity.id
_entity.type
_entity.pdbx_description
1 polymer ?
#
loop_
_entity_poly.entity_id
_entity_poly.type
_entity_poly.pdbx_seq_one_letter_code
_entity_poly.pdbx_strand_id
1 'polypeptide(L)'
;MCGVNKLIPVIFQDFLGVALKEAKEESGLDKINVLDENIFSLEIIPVLGHFKRGKYVSGHLHLSIIYLFEASEQETLKIKPDENSGVAWFPLDEVVSASSEPHMQVIYQKLIDKFKIRFAI
;
A
#
# COMPACT_ATOMS: atom_id res chain seq x y z
N MET A 1 43.80 -3.12 -10.87
CA MET A 1 43.54 -3.17 -9.41
C MET A 1 42.08 -2.81 -9.18
N CYS A 2 41.45 -3.54 -8.27
CA CYS A 2 40.01 -3.74 -8.11
C CYS A 2 39.21 -2.43 -7.92
N GLY A 3 38.14 -2.25 -8.71
CA GLY A 3 37.14 -1.20 -8.49
C GLY A 3 36.30 -1.56 -7.27
N VAL A 4 36.41 -0.75 -6.21
CA VAL A 4 35.54 -0.86 -5.06
C VAL A 4 34.17 -0.33 -5.49
N ASN A 5 33.26 -1.24 -5.83
CA ASN A 5 31.84 -0.92 -5.92
C ASN A 5 31.41 -0.44 -4.53
N LYS A 6 31.36 0.88 -4.36
CA LYS A 6 30.71 1.51 -3.21
C LYS A 6 29.23 1.15 -3.34
N LEU A 7 28.78 0.15 -2.57
CA LEU A 7 27.38 -0.01 -2.22
C LEU A 7 26.95 1.33 -1.60
N ILE A 8 26.16 2.11 -2.33
CA ILE A 8 25.42 3.22 -1.75
C ILE A 8 24.22 2.54 -1.09
N PRO A 9 24.14 2.44 0.25
CA PRO A 9 22.91 2.00 0.88
C PRO A 9 21.86 3.07 0.55
N VAL A 10 20.89 2.71 -0.30
CA VAL A 10 19.67 3.51 -0.46
C VAL A 10 18.86 3.25 0.81
N ILE A 11 19.08 4.09 1.82
CA ILE A 11 18.27 4.10 3.03
C ILE A 11 16.97 4.82 2.64
N PHE A 12 15.89 4.07 2.42
CA PHE A 12 14.55 4.64 2.38
C PHE A 12 14.21 5.07 3.80
N GLN A 13 14.40 6.36 4.09
CA GLN A 13 14.38 6.87 5.46
C GLN A 13 12.99 7.32 5.91
N ASP A 14 12.03 7.45 4.99
CA ASP A 14 10.69 7.94 5.26
C ASP A 14 9.60 7.06 4.60
N PHE A 15 9.23 5.97 5.28
CA PHE A 15 8.17 5.08 4.81
C PHE A 15 6.78 5.71 4.90
N LEU A 16 6.55 6.55 5.91
CA LEU A 16 5.27 7.25 6.08
C LEU A 16 5.04 8.25 4.94
N GLY A 17 6.05 9.06 4.62
CA GLY A 17 5.99 10.02 3.52
C GLY A 17 5.81 9.35 2.15
N VAL A 18 6.46 8.20 1.92
CA VAL A 18 6.23 7.40 0.71
C VAL A 18 4.79 6.88 0.67
N ALA A 19 4.29 6.27 1.74
CA ALA A 19 2.91 5.77 1.79
C ALA A 19 1.87 6.88 1.57
N LEU A 20 2.07 8.05 2.18
CA LEU A 20 1.19 9.21 2.00
C LEU A 20 1.24 9.74 0.56
N LYS A 21 2.43 9.75 -0.06
CA LYS A 21 2.59 10.16 -1.45
C LYS A 21 1.86 9.22 -2.40
N GLU A 22 2.07 7.91 -2.28
CA GLU A 22 1.39 6.91 -3.11
C GLU A 22 -0.13 6.98 -2.93
N ALA A 23 -0.61 7.11 -1.67
CA ALA A 23 -2.03 7.25 -1.40
C ALA A 23 -2.65 8.45 -2.14
N LYS A 24 -1.94 9.60 -2.20
CA LYS A 24 -2.40 10.76 -2.97
C LYS A 24 -2.34 10.54 -4.48
N GLU A 25 -1.25 9.98 -4.98
CA GLU A 25 -1.06 9.77 -6.42
C GLU A 25 -2.06 8.75 -6.99
N GLU A 26 -2.30 7.64 -6.31
CA GLU A 26 -3.15 6.56 -6.80
C GLU A 26 -4.65 6.83 -6.56
N SER A 27 -5.02 7.60 -5.53
CA SER A 27 -6.44 7.92 -5.25
C SER A 27 -6.90 9.26 -5.82
N GLY A 28 -5.97 10.18 -6.10
CA GLY A 28 -6.27 11.54 -6.51
C GLY A 28 -6.80 12.46 -5.40
N LEU A 29 -6.77 12.02 -4.14
CA LEU A 29 -7.18 12.80 -2.98
C LEU A 29 -6.18 13.92 -2.69
N ASP A 30 -6.69 15.12 -2.41
CA ASP A 30 -5.85 16.29 -2.12
C ASP A 30 -5.50 16.35 -0.63
N LYS A 31 -6.48 16.09 0.24
CA LYS A 31 -6.32 16.12 1.70
C LYS A 31 -6.43 14.73 2.29
N ILE A 32 -5.30 14.24 2.77
CA ILE A 32 -5.19 13.00 3.52
C ILE A 32 -4.52 13.33 4.86
N ASN A 33 -5.17 12.97 5.96
CA ASN A 33 -4.65 13.10 7.31
C ASN A 33 -4.01 11.78 7.75
N VAL A 34 -2.87 11.87 8.43
CA VAL A 34 -2.27 10.72 9.09
C VAL A 34 -3.00 10.48 10.40
N LEU A 35 -3.66 9.32 10.53
CA LEU A 35 -4.36 8.95 11.77
C LEU A 35 -3.40 8.52 12.88
N ASP A 36 -2.28 7.90 12.49
CA ASP A 36 -1.24 7.43 13.39
C ASP A 36 0.11 7.43 12.64
N GLU A 37 1.12 8.06 13.23
CA GLU A 37 2.48 8.09 12.66
C GLU A 37 3.23 6.77 12.88
N ASN A 38 2.70 5.87 13.72
CA ASN A 38 3.27 4.55 13.94
C ASN A 38 2.86 3.58 12.83
N ILE A 39 3.73 2.58 12.58
CA ILE A 39 3.42 1.48 11.67
C ILE A 39 2.18 0.73 12.18
N PHE A 40 1.13 0.71 11.37
CA PHE A 40 -0.09 -0.02 11.68
C PHE A 40 0.07 -1.51 11.45
N SER A 41 0.73 -1.95 10.38
CA SER A 41 1.05 -3.37 10.18
C SER A 41 2.29 -3.56 9.30
N LEU A 42 2.85 -4.76 9.34
CA LEU A 42 3.89 -5.22 8.44
C LEU A 42 3.45 -6.56 7.84
N GLU A 43 3.40 -6.63 6.51
CA GLU A 43 2.97 -7.81 5.77
C GLU A 43 4.08 -8.31 4.85
N ILE A 44 4.19 -9.63 4.68
CA ILE A 44 5.07 -10.23 3.68
C ILE A 44 4.20 -10.70 2.53
N ILE A 45 4.31 -10.04 1.38
CA ILE A 45 3.50 -10.32 0.20
C ILE A 45 4.40 -10.91 -0.91
N PRO A 46 4.15 -12.14 -1.38
CA PRO A 46 4.92 -12.71 -2.47
C PRO A 46 4.54 -12.06 -3.80
N VAL A 47 5.55 -11.61 -4.54
CA VAL A 47 5.41 -11.18 -5.92
C VAL A 47 5.86 -12.33 -6.81
N LEU A 48 4.93 -12.86 -7.60
CA LEU A 48 5.27 -13.90 -8.57
C LEU A 48 6.13 -13.32 -9.71
N GLY A 49 7.02 -14.15 -10.24
CA GLY A 49 7.87 -13.75 -11.35
C GLY A 49 7.03 -13.39 -12.58
N HIS A 50 7.33 -12.25 -13.20
CA HIS A 50 6.53 -11.71 -14.30
C HIS A 50 7.41 -10.93 -15.28
N PHE A 51 6.86 -10.59 -16.45
CA PHE A 51 7.53 -9.71 -17.41
C PHE A 51 7.03 -8.28 -17.23
N LYS A 52 7.96 -7.34 -17.01
CA LYS A 52 7.67 -5.90 -16.95
C LYS A 52 8.50 -5.19 -18.02
N ARG A 53 7.82 -4.49 -18.95
CA ARG A 53 8.46 -3.76 -20.06
C ARG A 53 9.48 -4.61 -20.85
N GLY A 54 9.11 -5.85 -21.17
CA GLY A 54 9.94 -6.79 -21.92
C GLY A 54 11.08 -7.44 -21.14
N LYS A 55 11.24 -7.16 -19.85
CA LYS A 55 12.26 -7.76 -18.98
C LYS A 55 11.62 -8.68 -17.96
N TYR A 56 12.22 -9.85 -17.75
CA TYR A 56 11.80 -10.76 -16.69
C TYR A 56 12.20 -10.20 -15.32
N VAL A 57 11.24 -10.17 -14.41
CA VAL A 57 11.40 -9.84 -12.99
C VAL A 57 11.21 -11.14 -12.21
N SER A 58 12.26 -11.59 -11.55
CA SER A 58 12.20 -12.79 -10.70
C SER A 58 11.20 -12.62 -9.57
N GLY A 59 10.58 -13.71 -9.15
CA GLY A 59 9.73 -13.71 -7.96
C GLY A 59 10.52 -13.26 -6.73
N HIS A 60 9.89 -12.48 -5.86
CA HIS A 60 10.51 -11.90 -4.67
C HIS A 60 9.45 -11.61 -3.61
N LEU A 61 9.87 -11.18 -2.44
CA LEU A 61 8.98 -10.83 -1.34
C LEU A 61 8.98 -9.32 -1.15
N HIS A 62 7.79 -8.73 -1.07
CA HIS A 62 7.60 -7.39 -0.54
C HIS A 62 7.39 -7.45 0.96
N LEU A 63 8.11 -6.62 1.71
CA LEU A 63 7.83 -6.31 3.10
C LEU A 63 7.02 -5.01 3.14
N SER A 64 5.70 -5.14 3.12
CA SER A 64 4.77 -4.01 3.02
C SER A 64 4.51 -3.42 4.39
N ILE A 65 4.91 -2.16 4.58
CA ILE A 65 4.61 -1.36 5.76
C ILE A 65 3.28 -0.64 5.52
N ILE A 66 2.36 -0.75 6.46
CA ILE A 66 1.01 -0.22 6.35
C ILE A 66 0.81 0.87 7.40
N TYR A 67 0.27 2.02 6.97
CA TYR A 67 -0.12 3.15 7.81
C TYR A 67 -1.63 3.39 7.69
N LEU A 68 -2.20 4.11 8.66
CA LEU A 68 -3.61 4.50 8.63
C LEU A 68 -3.75 5.97 8.26
N PHE A 69 -4.63 6.21 7.30
CA PHE A 69 -4.97 7.54 6.81
C PHE A 69 -6.48 7.76 6.88
N GLU A 70 -6.87 9.03 7.00
CA GLU A 70 -8.25 9.50 6.94
C GLU A 70 -8.38 10.55 5.85
N ALA A 71 -9.45 10.48 5.08
CA ALA A 71 -9.85 11.52 4.14
C ALA A 71 -11.38 11.60 4.06
N SER A 72 -11.88 12.70 3.52
CA SER A 72 -13.32 12.92 3.38
C SER A 72 -13.86 12.15 2.18
N GLU A 73 -14.95 11.41 2.36
CA GLU A 73 -15.66 10.73 1.25
C GLU A 73 -16.23 11.70 0.21
N GLN A 74 -16.31 12.99 0.53
CA GLN A 74 -16.80 14.07 -0.31
C GLN A 74 -15.71 14.59 -1.26
N GLU A 75 -14.45 14.21 -1.03
CA GLU A 75 -13.38 14.49 -1.99
C GLU A 75 -13.54 13.65 -3.25
N THR A 76 -13.12 14.23 -4.38
CA THR A 76 -13.23 13.57 -5.68
C THR A 76 -12.06 12.62 -5.88
N LEU A 77 -12.36 11.33 -5.98
CA LEU A 77 -11.40 10.31 -6.37
C LEU A 77 -11.02 10.47 -7.85
N LYS A 78 -9.74 10.25 -8.18
CA LYS A 78 -9.23 10.25 -9.55
C LYS A 78 -8.29 9.07 -9.72
N ILE A 79 -8.48 8.32 -10.79
CA ILE A 79 -7.56 7.25 -11.18
C ILE A 79 -6.23 7.82 -11.65
N LYS A 80 -5.18 7.00 -11.56
CA LYS A 80 -3.87 7.22 -12.16
C LYS A 80 -3.69 6.16 -13.27
N PRO A 81 -4.09 6.43 -14.53
CA PRO A 81 -4.23 5.40 -15.57
C PRO A 81 -2.96 4.63 -15.90
N ASP A 82 -1.79 5.17 -15.57
CA ASP A 82 -0.50 4.50 -15.70
C ASP A 82 -0.24 3.43 -14.62
N GLU A 83 -1.05 3.40 -13.55
CA GLU A 83 -0.89 2.49 -12.41
C GLU A 83 -2.18 1.75 -12.02
N ASN A 84 -3.35 2.40 -12.05
CA ASN A 84 -4.63 1.80 -11.70
C ASN A 84 -5.75 2.10 -12.70
N SER A 85 -6.77 1.25 -12.70
CA SER A 85 -7.94 1.31 -13.60
C SER A 85 -9.21 1.80 -12.91
N GLY A 86 -9.18 2.00 -11.59
CA GLY A 86 -10.34 2.36 -10.78
C GLY A 86 -9.92 2.66 -9.34
N VAL A 87 -10.71 3.50 -8.68
CA VAL A 87 -10.61 3.80 -7.25
C VAL A 87 -12.03 4.07 -6.73
N ALA A 88 -12.35 3.55 -5.55
CA ALA A 88 -13.66 3.70 -4.93
C ALA A 88 -13.54 3.63 -3.41
N TRP A 89 -14.50 4.25 -2.72
CA TRP A 89 -14.74 4.04 -1.30
C TRP A 89 -15.52 2.73 -1.09
N PHE A 90 -15.14 1.96 -0.08
CA PHE A 90 -15.82 0.73 0.30
C PHE A 90 -16.19 0.77 1.79
N PRO A 91 -17.40 0.34 2.15
CA PRO A 91 -17.72 -0.01 3.53
C PRO A 91 -16.73 -1.06 4.06
N LEU A 92 -16.36 -0.97 5.35
CA LEU A 92 -15.34 -1.86 5.95
C LEU A 92 -15.69 -3.35 5.82
N ASP A 93 -16.98 -3.69 5.88
CA ASP A 93 -17.49 -5.06 5.73
C ASP A 93 -17.51 -5.55 4.27
N GLU A 94 -17.34 -4.66 3.29
CA GLU A 94 -17.27 -4.99 1.86
C GLU A 94 -15.82 -5.08 1.33
N VAL A 95 -14.82 -4.54 2.05
CA VAL A 95 -13.42 -4.51 1.57
C VAL A 95 -12.87 -5.91 1.25
N VAL A 96 -13.18 -6.91 2.08
CA VAL A 96 -12.69 -8.28 1.88
C VAL A 96 -13.31 -8.89 0.64
N SER A 97 -14.61 -8.74 0.44
CA SER A 97 -15.32 -9.30 -0.72
C SER A 97 -15.02 -8.55 -2.02
N ALA A 98 -14.63 -7.28 -1.95
CA ALA A 98 -14.18 -6.49 -3.10
C ALA A 98 -12.85 -6.97 -3.70
N SER A 99 -12.01 -7.67 -2.92
CA SER A 99 -10.75 -8.21 -3.41
C SER A 99 -10.96 -9.50 -4.19
N SER A 100 -10.43 -9.54 -5.42
CA SER A 100 -10.38 -10.77 -6.23
C SER A 100 -9.20 -11.69 -5.88
N GLU A 101 -8.30 -11.25 -4.98
CA GLU A 101 -7.07 -11.95 -4.63
C GLU A 101 -7.19 -12.61 -3.24
N PRO A 102 -7.30 -13.96 -3.15
CA PRO A 102 -7.57 -14.64 -1.88
C PRO A 102 -6.53 -14.38 -0.78
N HIS A 103 -5.27 -14.19 -1.14
CA HIS A 103 -4.22 -13.87 -0.16
C HIS A 103 -4.38 -12.46 0.43
N MET A 104 -4.85 -11.49 -0.38
CA MET A 104 -5.15 -10.14 0.09
C MET A 104 -6.40 -10.10 0.98
N GLN A 105 -7.39 -10.97 0.73
CA GLN A 105 -8.57 -11.10 1.60
C GLN A 105 -8.19 -11.40 3.06
N VAL A 106 -7.22 -12.31 3.28
CA VAL A 106 -6.70 -12.64 4.61
C VAL A 106 -6.02 -11.43 5.26
N ILE A 107 -5.23 -10.67 4.49
CA ILE A 107 -4.55 -9.47 4.97
C ILE A 107 -5.58 -8.39 5.34
N TYR A 108 -6.55 -8.11 4.47
CA TYR A 108 -7.59 -7.11 4.73
C TYR A 108 -8.41 -7.46 5.96
N GLN A 109 -8.83 -8.72 6.12
CA GLN A 109 -9.55 -9.16 7.32
C GLN A 109 -8.72 -8.87 8.58
N LYS A 110 -7.43 -9.21 8.58
CA LYS A 110 -6.53 -8.95 9.72
C LYS A 110 -6.42 -7.45 10.04
N LEU A 111 -6.31 -6.60 9.03
CA LEU A 111 -6.22 -5.14 9.20
C LEU A 111 -7.52 -4.56 9.76
N ILE A 112 -8.67 -5.02 9.26
CA ILE A 112 -9.99 -4.60 9.73
C ILE A 112 -10.22 -5.03 11.17
N ASP A 113 -9.90 -6.28 11.52
CA ASP A 113 -10.04 -6.78 12.89
C ASP A 113 -9.16 -5.97 13.85
N LYS A 114 -7.90 -5.69 13.46
CA LYS A 114 -7.00 -4.84 14.24
C LYS A 114 -7.53 -3.42 14.39
N PHE A 115 -8.11 -2.86 13.32
CA PHE A 115 -8.70 -1.51 13.34
C PHE A 115 -9.87 -1.45 14.32
N LYS A 116 -10.81 -2.39 14.24
CA LYS A 116 -11.96 -2.52 15.15
C LYS A 116 -11.52 -2.63 16.61
N ILE A 117 -10.52 -3.46 16.90
CA ILE A 117 -9.96 -3.58 18.25
C ILE A 117 -9.37 -2.25 18.74
N ARG A 118 -8.62 -1.53 17.88
CA ARG A 118 -7.95 -0.27 18.26
C ARG A 118 -8.93 0.88 18.50
N PHE A 119 -10.00 0.96 17.73
CA PHE A 119 -10.97 2.06 17.77
C PHE A 119 -12.31 1.71 18.43
N ALA A 120 -12.46 0.48 18.92
CA ALA A 120 -13.64 -0.03 19.63
C ALA A 120 -14.96 0.13 18.85
N ILE A 121 -14.94 -0.20 17.55
CA ILE A 121 -16.11 -0.21 16.65
C ILE A 121 -16.40 -1.59 16.08
#